data_AF-A0A6P6G720-F1
#
_entry.id   AF-A0A6P6G720-F1
#
_cell.length_a   1.000
_cell.length_b   1.000
_cell.length_c   1.000
_cell.angle_alpha   90.00
_cell.angle_beta   90.00
_cell.angle_gamma   90.00
#
_symmetry.space_group_name_H-M   'P 1'
#
loop_
_entity.id
_entity.type
_entity.pdbx_description
1 polymer ?
#
loop_
_entity_poly.entity_id
_entity_poly.type
_entity_poly.pdbx_seq_one_letter_code
_entity_poly.pdbx_strand_id
1 'polypeptide(L)'
;MTITPAPSIKNICFMVRDKAVLTRVPENIIVTPTNSKAAFIGASSKTSCSSHDFYLGILEYCVPCFMTTNRGYKFEYLFRFNLWWMIPCFGESGSEVPAETQMLLLEISEPTTTAGERFYLLLLPILDGQFRASLQGANENRLEFSVGSGDPNVLTSQVFESFFISSGDNPFKRIKNSIKILEKQKGTFSHIENKKIPEHVMFGWSTWDAFYTGVSPQRIEEGLKSYIYIKLETCQP
;
A
#
# COMPACT_ATOMS: atom_id res chain seq x y z
N MET A 1 -14.41 -9.13 27.92
CA MET A 1 -13.78 -8.35 26.82
C MET A 1 -12.54 -9.11 26.38
N THR A 2 -12.58 -9.74 25.21
CA THR A 2 -11.39 -10.40 24.65
C THR A 2 -10.50 -9.33 24.05
N ILE A 3 -9.31 -9.11 24.62
CA ILE A 3 -8.35 -8.13 24.10
C ILE A 3 -7.78 -8.69 22.79
N THR A 4 -8.06 -8.03 21.67
CA THR A 4 -7.46 -8.40 20.38
C THR A 4 -5.95 -8.10 20.44
N PRO A 5 -5.07 -9.08 20.23
CA PRO A 5 -3.63 -8.85 20.27
C PRO A 5 -3.20 -8.04 19.05
N ALA A 6 -2.19 -7.20 19.26
CA ALA A 6 -1.61 -6.39 18.21
C ALA A 6 -0.88 -7.26 17.17
N PRO A 7 -0.74 -6.78 15.92
CA PRO A 7 0.01 -7.50 14.90
C PRO A 7 1.44 -7.78 15.37
N SER A 8 1.92 -9.01 15.20
CA SER A 8 3.21 -9.46 15.73
C SER A 8 3.76 -10.66 14.98
N ILE A 9 5.06 -10.94 15.11
CA ILE A 9 5.65 -12.18 14.63
C ILE A 9 5.70 -13.18 15.79
N LYS A 10 5.18 -14.39 15.58
CA LYS A 10 5.27 -15.52 16.53
C LYS A 10 5.60 -16.79 15.77
N ASN A 11 6.59 -17.55 16.23
CA ASN A 11 7.00 -18.81 15.61
C ASN A 11 7.12 -18.69 14.07
N ILE A 12 7.93 -17.73 13.59
CA ILE A 12 8.14 -17.42 12.16
C ILE A 12 6.86 -17.13 11.35
N CYS A 13 5.74 -16.81 12.01
CA CYS A 13 4.48 -16.45 11.38
C CYS A 13 4.10 -15.01 11.74
N PHE A 14 3.63 -14.27 10.75
CA PHE A 14 3.05 -12.95 10.94
C PHE A 14 1.58 -13.09 11.36
N MET A 15 1.29 -12.69 12.59
CA MET A 15 0.00 -12.89 13.26
C MET A 15 -0.84 -11.62 13.27
N VAL A 16 -2.11 -11.74 12.89
CA VAL A 16 -3.11 -10.66 12.98
C VAL A 16 -4.40 -11.26 13.55
N ARG A 17 -4.92 -10.68 14.65
CA ARG A 17 -6.12 -11.20 15.35
C ARG A 17 -6.03 -12.71 15.63
N ASP A 18 -4.87 -13.16 16.10
CA ASP A 18 -4.56 -14.58 16.37
C ASP A 18 -4.60 -15.52 15.15
N LYS A 19 -4.61 -14.99 13.93
CA LYS A 19 -4.47 -15.77 12.70
C LYS A 19 -3.09 -15.57 12.08
N ALA A 20 -2.46 -16.65 11.63
CA ALA A 20 -1.24 -16.59 10.84
C ALA A 20 -1.60 -16.18 9.40
N VAL A 21 -1.13 -15.00 9.00
CA VAL A 21 -1.38 -14.44 7.65
C VAL A 21 -0.23 -14.76 6.71
N LEU A 22 0.99 -14.64 7.21
CA LEU A 22 2.20 -15.05 6.49
C LEU A 22 2.95 -16.09 7.31
N THR A 23 3.49 -17.10 6.64
CA THR A 23 4.37 -18.09 7.24
C THR A 23 5.80 -17.88 6.77
N ARG A 24 6.78 -18.49 7.46
CA ARG A 24 8.21 -18.41 7.11
C ARG A 24 8.71 -16.96 6.99
N VAL A 25 8.24 -16.09 7.88
CA VAL A 25 8.66 -14.69 7.98
C VAL A 25 10.11 -14.67 8.50
N PRO A 26 11.05 -14.01 7.81
CA PRO A 26 12.44 -14.02 8.23
C PRO A 26 12.69 -13.06 9.40
N GLU A 27 13.76 -13.31 10.15
CA GLU A 27 14.11 -12.58 11.38
C GLU A 27 14.45 -11.10 11.16
N ASN A 28 14.81 -10.73 9.92
CA ASN A 28 15.15 -9.37 9.57
C ASN A 28 13.92 -8.48 9.29
N ILE A 29 12.70 -9.03 9.35
CA ILE A 29 11.45 -8.27 9.30
C ILE A 29 11.16 -7.64 10.66
N ILE A 30 10.91 -6.34 10.64
CA ILE A 30 10.63 -5.53 11.82
C ILE A 30 9.14 -5.21 11.81
N VAL A 31 8.44 -5.51 12.92
CA VAL A 31 7.03 -5.15 13.10
C VAL A 31 6.92 -4.18 14.26
N THR A 32 6.39 -2.99 13.99
CA THR A 32 6.21 -1.92 14.99
C THR A 32 4.71 -1.66 15.18
N PRO A 33 4.07 -2.27 16.19
CA PRO A 33 2.64 -2.09 16.42
C PRO A 33 2.30 -0.65 16.77
N THR A 34 1.28 -0.10 16.10
CA THR A 34 0.69 1.20 16.47
C THR A 34 -0.45 1.02 17.46
N ASN A 35 -1.28 0.00 17.25
CA ASN A 35 -2.39 -0.36 18.12
C ASN A 35 -2.78 -1.84 17.88
N SER A 36 -3.86 -2.31 18.51
CA SER A 36 -4.33 -3.70 18.37
C SER A 36 -4.73 -4.11 16.96
N LYS A 37 -4.92 -3.16 16.03
CA LYS A 37 -5.39 -3.40 14.66
C LYS A 37 -4.44 -2.87 13.59
N ALA A 38 -3.29 -2.30 13.95
CA ALA A 38 -2.38 -1.71 12.97
C ALA A 38 -0.92 -1.74 13.43
N ALA A 39 -0.02 -1.85 12.46
CA ALA A 39 1.42 -1.83 12.68
C ALA A 39 2.14 -1.28 11.44
N PHE A 40 3.37 -0.85 11.64
CA PHE A 40 4.33 -0.65 10.56
C PHE A 40 5.17 -1.90 10.36
N ILE A 41 5.55 -2.16 9.11
CA ILE A 41 6.51 -3.20 8.75
C ILE A 41 7.72 -2.55 8.12
N GLY A 42 8.90 -2.97 8.56
CA GLY A 42 10.18 -2.63 8.00
C GLY A 42 11.06 -3.86 7.84
N ALA A 43 12.30 -3.66 7.42
CA ALA A 43 13.31 -4.71 7.37
C ALA A 43 14.72 -4.14 7.45
N SER A 44 15.66 -5.02 7.76
CA SER A 44 17.10 -4.72 7.76
C SER A 44 17.86 -5.61 6.78
N SER A 45 18.96 -5.06 6.26
CA SER A 45 19.93 -5.71 5.40
C SER A 45 21.33 -5.57 5.99
N LYS A 46 22.21 -6.50 5.66
CA LYS A 46 23.63 -6.45 6.07
C LYS A 46 24.43 -5.43 5.28
N THR A 47 23.94 -5.04 4.10
CA THR A 47 24.60 -4.10 3.20
C THR A 47 23.79 -2.82 3.11
N SER A 48 24.47 -1.71 2.84
CA SER A 48 23.83 -0.44 2.51
C SER A 48 23.64 -0.35 1.00
N CYS A 49 22.44 0.00 0.55
CA CYS A 49 22.09 0.12 -0.86
C CYS A 49 21.00 1.18 -1.05
N SER A 50 20.89 1.74 -2.27
CA SER A 50 19.79 2.62 -2.68
C SER A 50 18.51 1.86 -3.00
N SER A 51 18.61 0.54 -3.16
CA SER A 51 17.49 -0.36 -3.44
C SER A 51 17.66 -1.70 -2.72
N HIS A 52 16.60 -2.21 -2.11
CA HIS A 52 16.56 -3.54 -1.49
C HIS A 52 15.27 -4.25 -1.85
N ASP A 53 15.37 -5.57 -2.03
CA ASP A 53 14.23 -6.47 -2.07
C ASP A 53 14.25 -7.34 -0.81
N PHE A 54 13.16 -7.32 -0.06
CA PHE A 54 13.02 -8.07 1.18
C PHE A 54 11.93 -9.12 1.05
N TYR A 55 12.26 -10.36 1.42
CA TYR A 55 11.30 -11.43 1.53
C TYR A 55 10.43 -11.24 2.78
N LEU A 56 9.11 -11.19 2.61
CA LEU A 56 8.16 -10.91 3.69
C LEU A 56 7.60 -12.19 4.32
N GLY A 57 7.46 -13.25 3.54
CA GLY A 57 6.86 -14.52 3.97
C GLY A 57 6.06 -15.18 2.85
N ILE A 58 5.49 -16.35 3.14
CA ILE A 58 4.56 -17.04 2.25
C ILE A 58 3.13 -16.66 2.62
N LEU A 59 2.36 -16.24 1.63
CA LEU A 59 0.93 -15.99 1.76
C LEU A 59 0.17 -17.32 1.77
N GLU A 60 0.06 -17.91 2.95
CA GLU A 60 -0.59 -19.20 3.18
C GLU A 60 -1.62 -19.12 4.30
N TYR A 61 -2.79 -19.69 4.04
CA TYR A 61 -3.86 -19.79 5.01
C TYR A 61 -3.67 -21.05 5.87
N CYS A 62 -3.16 -20.90 7.09
CA CYS A 62 -3.04 -22.03 8.02
C CYS A 62 -4.40 -22.34 8.68
N VAL A 63 -5.13 -23.32 8.15
CA VAL A 63 -6.18 -24.01 8.93
C VAL A 63 -5.59 -25.22 9.62
N PRO A 64 -5.79 -25.39 10.93
CA PRO A 64 -5.62 -26.68 11.57
C PRO A 64 -6.84 -27.55 11.20
N CYS A 65 -6.89 -28.09 9.99
CA CYS A 65 -7.82 -29.19 9.68
C CYS A 65 -7.22 -30.11 8.63
N PHE A 66 -7.14 -31.39 8.98
CA PHE A 66 -6.42 -32.45 8.28
C PHE A 66 -7.00 -32.84 6.90
N MET A 67 -8.05 -32.15 6.43
CA MET A 67 -8.75 -32.49 5.19
C MET A 67 -9.44 -31.25 4.60
N THR A 68 -8.74 -30.40 3.85
CA THR A 68 -9.27 -29.75 2.63
C THR A 68 -8.18 -28.96 1.92
N THR A 69 -8.14 -29.12 0.61
CA THR A 69 -7.29 -28.50 -0.41
C THR A 69 -7.25 -26.96 -0.35
N ASN A 70 -6.03 -26.40 -0.45
CA ASN A 70 -5.67 -25.06 -0.95
C ASN A 70 -6.83 -24.11 -1.27
N ARG A 71 -7.36 -23.40 -0.28
CA ARG A 71 -8.03 -22.12 -0.54
C ARG A 71 -7.06 -21.01 -0.15
N GLY A 72 -6.47 -20.37 -1.16
CA GLY A 72 -5.67 -19.17 -0.96
C GLY A 72 -6.54 -18.02 -0.44
N TYR A 73 -5.89 -16.96 0.04
CA TYR A 73 -6.61 -15.74 0.42
C TYR A 73 -7.23 -15.11 -0.81
N LYS A 74 -8.48 -14.65 -0.73
CA LYS A 74 -9.03 -13.76 -1.75
C LYS A 74 -8.55 -12.35 -1.47
N PHE A 75 -8.03 -11.66 -2.48
CA PHE A 75 -7.58 -10.30 -2.29
C PHE A 75 -7.79 -9.42 -3.51
N GLU A 76 -7.87 -8.13 -3.25
CA GLU A 76 -7.76 -7.06 -4.22
C GLU A 76 -6.35 -6.47 -4.14
N TYR A 77 -5.74 -6.15 -5.28
CA TYR A 77 -4.49 -5.41 -5.34
C TYR A 77 -4.58 -4.26 -6.33
N LEU A 78 -3.91 -3.16 -6.02
CA LEU A 78 -3.77 -2.00 -6.91
C LEU A 78 -2.30 -1.90 -7.29
N PHE A 79 -1.98 -2.16 -8.56
CA PHE A 79 -0.60 -2.15 -9.03
C PHE A 79 -0.37 -1.13 -10.13
N ARG A 80 0.86 -0.63 -10.23
CA ARG A 80 1.26 0.33 -11.25
C ARG A 80 1.61 -0.41 -12.54
N PHE A 81 0.68 -0.45 -13.49
CA PHE A 81 0.86 -1.12 -14.79
C PHE A 81 1.83 -0.37 -15.71
N ASN A 82 1.85 0.97 -15.63
CA ASN A 82 2.85 1.81 -16.29
C ASN A 82 3.08 3.09 -15.47
N LEU A 83 3.93 4.00 -15.94
CA LEU A 83 4.27 5.22 -15.19
C LEU A 83 3.05 6.09 -14.80
N TRP A 84 1.95 6.01 -15.54
CA TRP A 84 0.81 6.91 -15.43
C TRP A 84 -0.41 6.26 -14.77
N TRP A 85 -0.52 4.93 -14.83
CA TRP A 85 -1.75 4.22 -14.49
C TRP A 85 -1.53 3.14 -13.45
N MET A 86 -2.46 3.08 -12.49
CA MET A 86 -2.65 1.94 -11.60
C MET A 86 -3.95 1.21 -11.95
N ILE A 87 -3.94 -0.12 -11.88
CA ILE A 87 -5.09 -0.96 -12.21
C ILE A 87 -5.44 -1.81 -10.97
N PRO A 88 -6.71 -1.77 -10.51
CA PRO A 88 -7.18 -2.71 -9.50
C PRO A 88 -7.46 -4.08 -10.15
N CYS A 89 -6.98 -5.14 -9.51
CA CYS A 89 -7.20 -6.52 -9.91
C CYS A 89 -7.50 -7.38 -8.68
N PHE A 90 -7.96 -8.61 -8.92
CA PHE A 90 -8.27 -9.59 -7.90
C PHE A 90 -7.38 -10.82 -8.08
N GLY A 91 -7.01 -11.47 -7.00
CA GLY A 91 -6.19 -12.68 -7.02
C GLY A 91 -6.48 -13.60 -5.85
N GLU A 92 -5.96 -14.83 -5.94
CA GLU A 92 -6.08 -15.85 -4.90
C GLU A 92 -4.72 -16.42 -4.45
N SER A 93 -3.64 -16.17 -5.21
CA SER A 93 -2.28 -16.62 -4.95
C SER A 93 -1.32 -15.45 -4.80
N GLY A 94 -0.45 -15.49 -3.77
CA GLY A 94 0.60 -14.47 -3.58
C GLY A 94 1.50 -14.28 -4.82
N SER A 95 1.65 -15.33 -5.64
CA SER A 95 2.44 -15.28 -6.88
C SER A 95 1.79 -14.44 -7.99
N GLU A 96 0.50 -14.15 -7.89
CA GLU A 96 -0.23 -13.31 -8.86
C GLU A 96 -0.01 -11.82 -8.63
N VAL A 97 0.53 -11.42 -7.47
CA VAL A 97 0.74 -10.01 -7.13
C VAL A 97 1.83 -9.42 -8.03
N PRO A 98 1.55 -8.48 -8.93
CA PRO A 98 2.56 -7.93 -9.82
C PRO A 98 3.56 -7.06 -9.05
N ALA A 99 4.74 -6.88 -9.64
CA ALA A 99 5.68 -5.86 -9.19
C ALA A 99 5.03 -4.47 -9.21
N GLU A 100 5.53 -3.57 -8.37
CA GLU A 100 4.98 -2.23 -8.19
C GLU A 100 3.53 -2.21 -7.66
N THR A 101 3.11 -3.22 -6.90
CA THR A 101 1.83 -3.21 -6.19
C THR A 101 1.85 -2.17 -5.07
N GLN A 102 0.89 -1.24 -5.08
CA GLN A 102 0.78 -0.09 -4.17
C GLN A 102 -0.28 -0.27 -3.08
N MET A 103 -1.10 -1.31 -3.17
CA MET A 103 -2.08 -1.69 -2.15
C MET A 103 -2.41 -3.17 -2.31
N LEU A 104 -2.54 -3.89 -1.20
CA LEU A 104 -3.09 -5.25 -1.17
C LEU A 104 -4.12 -5.32 -0.04
N LEU A 105 -5.32 -5.79 -0.34
CA LEU A 105 -6.43 -5.93 0.60
C LEU A 105 -6.88 -7.39 0.65
N LEU A 106 -6.50 -8.08 1.72
CA LEU A 106 -6.81 -9.49 1.95
C LEU A 106 -8.16 -9.65 2.64
N GLU A 107 -8.99 -10.55 2.15
CA GLU A 107 -10.15 -11.09 2.88
C GLU A 107 -9.71 -12.33 3.68
N ILE A 108 -9.85 -12.26 5.00
CA ILE A 108 -9.50 -13.33 5.94
C ILE A 108 -10.80 -13.85 6.55
N SER A 109 -11.19 -15.07 6.17
CA SER A 109 -12.38 -15.74 6.71
C SER A 109 -12.02 -16.67 7.86
N GLU A 110 -12.93 -16.84 8.83
CA GLU A 110 -12.82 -17.89 9.84
C GLU A 110 -13.54 -19.17 9.40
N PRO A 111 -12.92 -20.35 9.46
CA PRO A 111 -13.57 -21.60 9.08
C PRO A 111 -14.46 -22.16 10.20
N THR A 112 -14.30 -21.68 11.43
CA THR A 112 -14.81 -22.31 12.65
C THR A 112 -16.10 -21.68 13.20
N THR A 113 -16.58 -20.57 12.63
CA THR A 113 -17.79 -19.90 13.11
C THR A 113 -18.97 -20.15 12.17
N THR A 114 -20.11 -20.53 12.74
CA THR A 114 -21.39 -20.81 12.05
C THR A 114 -21.96 -19.60 11.28
N ALA A 115 -21.37 -18.42 11.45
CA ALA A 115 -21.73 -17.17 10.78
C ALA A 115 -20.68 -16.66 9.76
N GLY A 116 -19.58 -17.38 9.54
CA GLY A 116 -18.56 -16.97 8.56
C GLY A 116 -17.98 -15.59 8.85
N GLU A 117 -17.52 -15.37 10.08
CA GLU A 117 -16.87 -14.11 10.43
C GLU A 117 -15.64 -13.90 9.55
N ARG A 118 -15.58 -12.73 8.92
CA ARG A 118 -14.47 -12.33 8.06
C ARG A 118 -13.95 -10.98 8.51
N PHE A 119 -12.66 -10.77 8.32
CA PHE A 119 -12.05 -9.46 8.45
C PHE A 119 -11.10 -9.21 7.30
N TYR A 120 -10.79 -7.94 7.11
CA TYR A 120 -9.96 -7.47 6.01
C TYR A 120 -8.63 -7.00 6.57
N LEU A 121 -7.54 -7.33 5.90
CA LEU A 121 -6.21 -6.84 6.19
C LEU A 121 -5.71 -6.02 5.01
N LEU A 122 -5.52 -4.73 5.24
CA LEU A 122 -4.87 -3.83 4.30
C LEU A 122 -3.36 -3.89 4.51
N LEU A 123 -2.60 -4.08 3.43
CA LEU A 123 -1.18 -3.82 3.33
C LEU A 123 -0.99 -2.64 2.39
N LEU A 124 -0.41 -1.56 2.91
CA LEU A 124 -0.22 -0.32 2.18
C LEU A 124 1.26 0.04 2.22
N PRO A 125 2.02 -0.19 1.13
CA PRO A 125 3.35 0.42 1.00
C PRO A 125 3.27 1.93 1.15
N ILE A 126 4.20 2.49 1.90
CA ILE A 126 4.29 3.93 2.17
C ILE A 126 5.75 4.40 2.05
N LEU A 127 5.98 5.70 2.25
CA LEU A 127 7.32 6.26 2.31
C LEU A 127 7.93 6.06 3.70
N ASP A 128 9.19 5.63 3.68
CA ASP A 128 10.08 5.63 4.84
C ASP A 128 11.26 6.57 4.57
N GLY A 129 11.14 7.81 5.07
CA GLY A 129 12.06 8.89 4.73
C GLY A 129 12.12 9.11 3.22
N GLN A 130 13.31 8.87 2.64
CA GLN A 130 13.58 9.03 1.20
C GLN A 130 13.32 7.76 0.38
N PHE A 131 12.85 6.68 1.01
CA PHE A 131 12.65 5.39 0.34
C PHE A 131 11.17 5.12 0.10
N ARG A 132 10.83 4.78 -1.14
CA ARG A 132 9.51 4.32 -1.55
C ARG A 132 9.46 2.80 -1.50
N ALA A 133 8.38 2.26 -0.94
CA ALA A 133 8.10 0.83 -0.95
C ALA A 133 7.11 0.42 -2.06
N SER A 134 7.20 -0.82 -2.51
CA SER A 134 6.18 -1.51 -3.31
C SER A 134 6.12 -2.99 -2.94
N LEU A 135 4.97 -3.63 -3.17
CA LEU A 135 4.80 -5.08 -3.02
C LEU A 135 5.01 -5.79 -4.35
N GLN A 136 5.44 -7.04 -4.26
CA GLN A 136 5.42 -7.98 -5.37
C GLN A 136 5.25 -9.41 -4.88
N GLY A 137 4.65 -10.23 -5.72
CA GLY A 137 4.61 -11.67 -5.59
C GLY A 137 5.85 -12.33 -6.18
N ALA A 138 6.20 -13.48 -5.64
CA ALA A 138 7.16 -14.39 -6.22
C ALA A 138 6.63 -15.83 -6.19
N ASN A 139 7.38 -16.76 -6.78
CA ASN A 139 7.02 -18.17 -6.82
C ASN A 139 6.67 -18.73 -5.44
N GLU A 140 5.82 -19.76 -5.40
CA GLU A 140 5.40 -20.45 -4.18
C GLU A 140 4.62 -19.54 -3.21
N ASN A 141 3.75 -18.66 -3.72
CA ASN A 141 2.96 -17.70 -2.92
C ASN A 141 3.81 -16.77 -2.05
N ARG A 142 5.08 -16.60 -2.36
CA ARG A 142 5.96 -15.69 -1.62
C ARG A 142 5.53 -14.25 -1.88
N LEU A 143 5.52 -13.45 -0.83
CA LEU A 143 5.43 -12.01 -0.92
C LEU A 143 6.77 -11.40 -0.60
N GLU A 144 7.12 -10.39 -1.37
CA GLU A 144 8.33 -9.60 -1.24
C GLU A 144 7.94 -8.13 -1.27
N PHE A 145 8.85 -7.30 -0.80
CA PHE A 145 8.75 -5.88 -1.00
C PHE A 145 10.06 -5.26 -1.43
N SER A 146 9.93 -4.33 -2.37
CA SER A 146 11.04 -3.52 -2.86
C SER A 146 11.00 -2.18 -2.15
N VAL A 147 12.16 -1.71 -1.68
CA VAL A 147 12.36 -0.32 -1.25
C VAL A 147 13.43 0.33 -2.09
N GLY A 148 13.19 1.56 -2.56
CA GLY A 148 14.14 2.28 -3.38
C GLY A 148 14.09 3.79 -3.15
N SER A 149 15.26 4.43 -3.13
CA SER A 149 15.40 5.90 -3.02
C SER A 149 15.29 6.61 -4.37
N GLY A 150 15.62 5.91 -5.46
CA GLY A 150 15.74 6.51 -6.80
C GLY A 150 17.03 7.34 -7.01
N ASP A 151 17.91 7.40 -6.02
CA ASP A 151 19.21 8.07 -6.09
C ASP A 151 20.32 7.11 -5.60
N PRO A 152 21.35 6.79 -6.42
CA PRO A 152 22.44 5.89 -6.03
C PRO A 152 23.26 6.38 -4.84
N ASN A 153 23.18 7.66 -4.47
CA ASN A 153 23.88 8.23 -3.32
C ASN A 153 23.05 8.19 -2.03
N VAL A 154 21.74 7.98 -2.13
CA VAL A 154 20.86 7.84 -0.97
C VAL A 154 20.77 6.36 -0.62
N LEU A 155 21.62 5.96 0.33
CA LEU A 155 21.78 4.57 0.75
C LEU A 155 21.17 4.33 2.12
N THR A 156 20.61 3.14 2.33
CA THR A 156 20.22 2.65 3.65
C THR A 156 20.56 1.17 3.78
N SER A 157 20.74 0.68 4.99
CA SER A 157 20.74 -0.75 5.31
C SER A 157 19.46 -1.18 6.05
N GLN A 158 18.56 -0.24 6.37
CA GLN A 158 17.36 -0.52 7.14
C GLN A 158 16.22 0.44 6.83
N VAL A 159 15.01 -0.07 6.99
CA VAL A 159 13.75 0.65 6.90
C VAL A 159 12.84 0.15 8.03
N PHE A 160 12.08 1.03 8.65
CA PHE A 160 11.21 0.75 9.78
C PHE A 160 9.72 0.83 9.44
N GLU A 161 9.37 1.66 8.45
CA GLU A 161 7.98 2.01 8.15
C GLU A 161 7.68 1.89 6.65
N SER A 162 8.15 0.84 5.99
CA SER A 162 7.92 0.57 4.56
C SER A 162 6.47 0.18 4.24
N PHE A 163 5.80 -0.54 5.15
CA PHE A 163 4.37 -0.83 5.06
C PHE A 163 3.63 -0.29 6.26
N PHE A 164 2.42 0.17 6.00
CA PHE A 164 1.39 0.22 7.01
C PHE A 164 0.40 -0.92 6.80
N ILE A 165 0.14 -1.65 7.87
CA ILE A 165 -0.86 -2.70 7.87
C ILE A 165 -2.01 -2.34 8.79
N SER A 166 -3.25 -2.66 8.39
CA SER A 166 -4.41 -2.48 9.27
C SER A 166 -5.51 -3.49 9.04
N SER A 167 -6.03 -4.05 10.13
CA SER A 167 -7.15 -4.99 10.13
C SER A 167 -8.49 -4.35 10.52
N GLY A 168 -9.59 -4.87 9.99
CA GLY A 168 -10.94 -4.48 10.39
C GLY A 168 -12.06 -5.19 9.62
N ASP A 169 -13.29 -5.01 10.04
CA ASP A 169 -14.43 -5.83 9.58
C ASP A 169 -15.12 -5.29 8.32
N ASN A 170 -14.77 -4.07 7.89
CA ASN A 170 -15.32 -3.44 6.68
C ASN A 170 -14.19 -2.88 5.81
N PRO A 171 -14.07 -3.30 4.53
CA PRO A 171 -12.92 -2.99 3.69
C PRO A 171 -12.88 -1.50 3.30
N PHE A 172 -14.02 -0.92 2.91
CA PHE A 172 -14.13 0.48 2.50
C PHE A 172 -13.78 1.44 3.63
N LYS A 173 -14.34 1.19 4.82
CA LYS A 173 -13.99 1.97 6.02
C LYS A 173 -12.53 1.76 6.39
N ARG A 174 -11.95 0.59 6.11
CA ARG A 174 -10.56 0.30 6.43
C ARG A 174 -9.59 1.13 5.62
N ILE A 175 -9.74 1.17 4.30
CA ILE A 175 -8.91 2.01 3.43
C ILE A 175 -8.95 3.47 3.90
N LYS A 176 -10.16 4.04 4.04
CA LYS A 176 -10.33 5.44 4.47
C LYS A 176 -9.71 5.74 5.83
N ASN A 177 -9.96 4.88 6.83
CA ASN A 177 -9.44 5.10 8.18
C ASN A 177 -7.93 4.88 8.27
N SER A 178 -7.35 3.99 7.48
CA SER A 178 -5.90 3.79 7.39
C SER A 178 -5.20 5.06 6.94
N ILE A 179 -5.72 5.76 5.93
CA ILE A 179 -5.16 7.04 5.48
C ILE A 179 -5.24 8.11 6.59
N LYS A 180 -6.34 8.15 7.36
CA LYS A 180 -6.46 9.07 8.52
C LYS A 180 -5.50 8.74 9.66
N ILE A 181 -5.21 7.45 9.88
CA ILE A 181 -4.20 7.04 10.86
C ILE A 181 -2.82 7.50 10.40
N LEU A 182 -2.49 7.24 9.12
CA LEU A 182 -1.23 7.66 8.52
C LEU A 182 -1.03 9.18 8.52
N GLU A 183 -2.08 9.96 8.26
CA GLU A 183 -2.05 11.43 8.37
C GLU A 183 -1.55 11.85 9.75
N LYS A 184 -2.11 11.27 10.81
CA LYS A 184 -1.74 11.58 12.21
C LYS A 184 -0.33 11.11 12.56
N GLN A 185 0.08 9.94 12.06
CA GLN A 185 1.38 9.35 12.41
C GLN A 185 2.53 9.97 11.63
N LYS A 186 2.35 10.24 10.34
CA LYS A 186 3.39 10.78 9.48
C LYS A 186 3.46 12.30 9.54
N GLY A 187 2.32 12.99 9.64
CA GLY A 187 2.27 14.46 9.68
C GLY A 187 2.75 15.16 8.40
N THR A 188 2.98 14.42 7.30
CA THR A 188 3.53 14.94 6.03
C THR A 188 2.47 15.23 4.97
N PHE A 189 1.22 14.85 5.22
CA PHE A 189 0.10 15.07 4.31
C PHE A 189 -1.20 15.27 5.10
N SER A 190 -2.24 15.74 4.41
CA SER A 190 -3.59 15.85 4.99
C SER A 190 -4.58 14.99 4.21
N HIS A 191 -5.53 14.39 4.92
CA HIS A 191 -6.65 13.70 4.30
C HIS A 191 -7.55 14.70 3.55
N ILE A 192 -8.22 14.27 2.47
CA ILE A 192 -9.00 15.17 1.58
C ILE A 192 -10.05 15.99 2.33
N GLU A 193 -10.67 15.43 3.37
CA GLU A 193 -11.66 16.11 4.22
C GLU A 193 -11.10 17.30 5.00
N ASN A 194 -9.79 17.33 5.23
CA ASN A 194 -9.09 18.39 5.95
C ASN A 194 -8.43 19.40 4.99
N LYS A 195 -8.42 19.12 3.68
CA LYS A 195 -7.82 20.03 2.69
C LYS A 195 -8.79 21.17 2.38
N LYS A 196 -8.27 22.40 2.37
CA LYS A 196 -9.01 23.55 1.86
C LYS A 196 -9.21 23.37 0.35
N ILE A 197 -10.47 23.25 -0.07
CA ILE A 197 -10.84 23.24 -1.47
C ILE A 197 -10.62 24.66 -2.02
N PRO A 198 -9.82 24.86 -3.08
CA PRO A 198 -9.68 26.17 -3.72
C PRO A 198 -11.05 26.71 -4.19
N GLU A 199 -11.25 28.03 -4.15
CA GLU A 199 -12.51 28.66 -4.57
C GLU A 199 -12.84 28.41 -6.06
N HIS A 200 -11.84 28.09 -6.88
CA HIS A 200 -11.96 27.89 -8.32
C HIS A 200 -11.75 26.43 -8.77
N VAL A 201 -12.31 25.46 -8.06
CA VAL A 201 -12.16 24.03 -8.41
C VAL A 201 -12.87 23.61 -9.70
N MET A 202 -13.77 24.43 -10.24
CA MET A 202 -14.55 24.04 -11.42
C MET A 202 -13.77 24.05 -12.74
N PHE A 203 -12.62 24.70 -12.81
CA PHE A 203 -11.81 24.76 -14.04
C PHE A 203 -10.33 24.52 -13.75
N GLY A 204 -9.88 23.29 -14.02
CA GLY A 204 -8.47 22.92 -14.06
C GLY A 204 -8.00 22.74 -15.50
N TRP A 205 -6.69 22.85 -15.71
CA TRP A 205 -6.06 22.46 -16.96
C TRP A 205 -5.12 21.28 -16.71
N SER A 206 -5.23 20.25 -17.55
CA SER A 206 -4.49 19.01 -17.47
C SER A 206 -3.49 18.97 -18.61
N THR A 207 -2.20 19.01 -18.29
CA THR A 207 -1.13 18.86 -19.31
C THR A 207 -1.20 17.50 -19.99
N TRP A 208 -1.71 16.48 -19.30
CA TRP A 208 -1.96 15.16 -19.88
C TRP A 208 -3.05 15.22 -20.96
N ASP A 209 -4.21 15.81 -20.66
CA ASP A 209 -5.30 15.91 -21.64
C ASP A 209 -4.95 16.85 -22.80
N ALA A 210 -4.08 17.84 -22.57
CA ALA A 210 -3.64 18.78 -23.58
C ALA A 210 -2.56 18.21 -24.52
N PHE A 211 -1.60 17.45 -23.99
CA PHE A 211 -0.38 17.09 -24.74
C PHE A 211 -0.02 15.61 -24.73
N TYR A 212 -0.63 14.80 -23.86
CA TYR A 212 -0.23 13.41 -23.60
C TYR A 212 1.31 13.30 -23.44
N THR A 213 1.94 12.43 -24.22
CA THR A 213 3.38 12.20 -24.22
C THR A 213 4.19 13.34 -24.86
N GLY A 214 3.53 14.28 -25.54
CA GLY A 214 4.16 15.43 -26.19
C GLY A 214 4.32 16.64 -25.27
N VAL A 215 4.28 16.47 -23.94
CA VAL A 215 4.48 17.58 -22.99
C VAL A 215 5.93 18.08 -23.06
N SER A 216 6.11 19.40 -23.15
CA SER A 216 7.43 20.05 -23.12
C SER A 216 7.35 21.37 -22.34
N PRO A 217 8.48 21.90 -21.81
CA PRO A 217 8.49 23.21 -21.15
C PRO A 217 7.88 24.33 -22.02
N GLN A 218 8.21 24.36 -23.31
CA GLN A 218 7.65 25.35 -24.24
C GLN A 218 6.13 25.22 -24.37
N ARG A 219 5.62 23.99 -24.54
CA ARG A 219 4.17 23.74 -24.68
C ARG A 219 3.40 24.06 -23.40
N ILE A 220 3.99 23.83 -22.23
CA ILE A 220 3.40 24.25 -20.96
C ILE A 220 3.28 25.79 -20.93
N GLU A 221 4.34 26.51 -21.32
CA GLU A 221 4.32 27.98 -21.37
C GLU A 221 3.28 28.51 -22.36
N GLU A 222 3.22 27.95 -23.57
CA GLU A 222 2.23 28.29 -24.60
C GLU A 222 0.79 28.01 -24.13
N GLY A 223 0.58 26.84 -23.50
CA GLY A 223 -0.69 26.45 -22.92
C GLY A 223 -1.14 27.43 -21.83
N LEU A 224 -0.25 27.81 -20.90
CA LEU A 224 -0.56 28.79 -19.86
C LEU A 224 -0.88 30.18 -20.44
N LYS A 225 -0.17 30.60 -21.49
CA LYS A 225 -0.45 31.87 -22.18
C LYS A 225 -1.84 31.90 -22.80
N SER A 226 -2.30 30.80 -23.42
CA SER A 226 -3.64 30.77 -24.03
C SER A 226 -4.77 30.95 -23.01
N TYR A 227 -4.60 30.46 -21.77
CA TYR A 227 -5.58 30.66 -20.70
C TYR A 227 -5.68 32.11 -20.20
N ILE A 228 -4.59 32.88 -20.24
CA ILE A 228 -4.62 34.30 -19.89
C ILE A 228 -5.52 35.06 -20.87
N TYR A 229 -5.48 34.70 -22.17
CA TYR A 229 -6.34 35.30 -23.19
C TYR A 229 -7.82 34.91 -23.01
N ILE A 230 -8.12 33.66 -22.66
CA ILE A 230 -9.51 33.19 -22.44
C ILE A 230 -10.19 33.89 -21.24
N LYS A 231 -9.41 34.24 -20.20
CA LYS A 231 -9.94 34.95 -19.02
C LYS A 231 -10.28 36.42 -19.31
N LEU A 232 -9.71 37.01 -20.36
CA LEU A 232 -9.97 38.41 -20.74
C LEU A 232 -11.27 38.56 -21.58
N GLU A 233 -11.74 37.51 -22.24
CA GLU A 233 -12.98 37.56 -23.03
C GLU A 233 -14.25 37.27 -22.20
N THR A 234 -14.12 36.56 -21.07
CA THR A 234 -15.26 36.17 -20.21
C THR A 234 -15.51 37.13 -19.03
N CYS A 235 -14.70 38.17 -18.90
CA CYS A 235 -14.82 39.23 -17.89
C CYS A 235 -14.87 40.62 -18.54
N GLN A 236 -15.70 40.81 -19.56
CA GLN A 236 -16.18 42.14 -19.93
C GLN A 236 -17.56 42.37 -19.26
N PRO A 237 -17.78 43.54 -18.63
CA PRO A 237 -19.02 43.86 -17.92
C PRO A 237 -20.25 43.93 -18.84
#